data_AF-A0A376FDN9-F1
#
_entry.id   AF-A0A376FDN9-F1
#
_cell.length_a   1.000
_cell.length_b   1.000
_cell.length_c   1.000
_cell.angle_alpha   90.00
_cell.angle_beta   90.00
_cell.angle_gamma   90.00
#
_symmetry.space_group_name_H-M   'P 1'
#
loop_
_entity.id
_entity.type
_entity.pdbx_description
1 polymer ?
#
loop_
_entity_poly.entity_id
_entity_poly.type
_entity_poly.pdbx_seq_one_letter_code
_entity_poly.pdbx_strand_id
1 'polypeptide(L)' 'MVKQLQTDMPIAYLYFEPRIFGLNKSVQGFKPYPDGIVRLAGLTLAK' A
#
# COMPACT_ATOMS: atom_id res chain seq x y z
N MET A 1 -17.43 2.60 -4.66
CA MET A 1 -17.56 1.71 -5.84
C MET A 1 -18.75 2.19 -6.66
N VAL A 2 -18.63 2.20 -7.98
CA VAL A 2 -19.69 2.69 -8.87
C VAL A 2 -20.72 1.57 -9.04
N LYS A 3 -22.00 1.86 -8.73
CA LYS A 3 -23.11 0.90 -8.64
C LYS A 3 -23.26 -0.01 -9.87
N GLN A 4 -22.97 0.51 -11.07
CA GLN A 4 -23.07 -0.22 -12.33
C GLN A 4 -22.16 -1.46 -12.41
N LEU A 5 -20.94 -1.39 -11.84
CA LEU A 5 -19.97 -2.48 -11.90
C LEU A 5 -20.41 -3.73 -11.12
N GLN A 6 -21.29 -3.57 -10.13
CA GLN A 6 -21.84 -4.66 -9.34
C GLN A 6 -23.04 -5.33 -10.00
N THR A 7 -23.82 -4.59 -10.80
CA THR A 7 -25.05 -5.10 -11.44
C THR A 7 -24.73 -6.04 -12.60
N ASP A 8 -23.79 -5.67 -13.46
CA ASP A 8 -23.45 -6.45 -14.64
C ASP A 8 -22.40 -7.54 -14.33
N MET A 9 -21.71 -7.40 -13.19
CA MET A 9 -20.63 -8.25 -12.68
C MET A 9 -19.72 -8.87 -13.77
N PRO A 10 -19.20 -8.09 -14.75
CA PRO A 10 -18.42 -8.64 -15.85
C PRO A 10 -17.03 -9.14 -15.43
N ILE A 11 -16.58 -8.75 -14.23
CA ILE A 11 -15.25 -9.06 -13.69
C ILE A 11 -15.39 -9.36 -12.19
N ALA A 12 -14.90 -10.53 -11.77
CA ALA A 12 -14.78 -10.91 -10.37
C ALA A 12 -13.33 -10.74 -9.89
N TYR A 13 -13.12 -9.94 -8.85
CA TYR A 13 -11.80 -9.79 -8.21
C TYR A 13 -11.62 -10.87 -7.16
N LEU A 14 -10.81 -11.89 -7.47
CA LEU A 14 -10.56 -13.03 -6.59
C LEU A 14 -9.46 -12.77 -5.55
N TYR A 15 -8.72 -11.68 -5.73
CA TYR A 15 -7.57 -11.36 -4.92
C TYR A 15 -7.38 -9.85 -4.81
N PHE A 16 -6.92 -9.44 -3.64
CA PHE A 16 -6.38 -8.10 -3.41
C PHE A 16 -4.96 -8.31 -2.87
N GLU A 17 -3.99 -7.63 -3.47
CA GLU A 17 -2.61 -7.67 -3.00
C GLU A 17 -2.45 -6.68 -1.85
N PRO A 18 -2.34 -7.14 -0.58
CA PRO A 18 -1.97 -6.22 0.49
C PRO A 18 -0.55 -5.71 0.22
N ARG A 19 -0.35 -4.40 0.34
CA ARG A 19 1.01 -3.84 0.26
C ARG A 19 1.76 -4.16 1.55
N ILE A 20 2.62 -5.17 1.48
CA ILE A 20 3.48 -5.60 2.58
C ILE A 20 4.79 -4.81 2.51
N PHE A 21 5.24 -4.27 3.65
CA PHE A 21 6.50 -3.53 3.75
C PHE A 21 7.43 -4.21 4.76
N GLY A 22 8.65 -4.53 4.31
CA GLY A 22 9.75 -4.97 5.16
C GLY A 22 10.73 -3.82 5.38
N LEU A 23 11.09 -3.56 6.64
CA LEU A 23 12.00 -2.48 7.02
C LEU A 23 13.10 -3.02 7.93
N ASN A 24 14.31 -2.47 7.81
CA ASN A 24 15.33 -2.68 8.82
C ASN A 24 14.86 -2.03 10.14
N LYS A 25 15.14 -2.68 11.28
CA LYS A 25 14.82 -2.17 12.63
C LYS A 25 15.38 -0.77 12.90
N SER A 26 16.46 -0.38 12.22
CA SER A 26 17.05 0.95 12.36
C SER A 26 16.30 2.06 11.61
N VAL A 27 15.41 1.73 10.67
CA VAL A 27 14.67 2.75 9.90
C VAL A 27 13.59 3.38 10.78
N GLN A 28 13.61 4.70 10.86
CA GLN A 28 12.63 5.50 11.59
C GLN A 28 11.89 6.47 10.67
N GLY A 29 10.66 6.83 11.03
CA GLY A 29 9.85 7.81 10.30
C GLY A 29 9.11 7.26 9.08
N PHE A 30 9.12 5.94 8.85
CA PHE A 30 8.41 5.34 7.71
C PHE A 30 6.89 5.49 7.82
N LYS A 31 6.28 5.94 6.73
CA LYS A 31 4.83 6.04 6.57
C LYS A 31 4.38 5.27 5.32
N PRO A 32 3.50 4.26 5.44
CA PRO A 32 2.97 3.55 4.29
C PRO A 32 1.95 4.43 3.56
N TYR A 33 1.97 4.37 2.22
CA TYR A 33 1.02 5.06 1.36
C TYR A 33 0.27 4.06 0.47
N PRO A 34 -1.03 4.28 0.21
CA PRO A 34 -1.85 3.35 -0.57
C PRO A 34 -1.47 3.33 -2.05
N ASP A 35 -0.79 4.37 -2.53
CA ASP A 35 -0.20 4.44 -3.87
C ASP A 35 1.02 3.53 -4.05
N GLY A 36 1.60 3.03 -2.95
CA GLY A 36 2.78 2.16 -2.94
C GLY A 36 4.10 2.85 -3.24
N ILE A 37 4.11 4.17 -3.30
CA ILE A 37 5.34 4.93 -3.49
C ILE A 37 6.07 5.03 -2.14
N VAL A 38 7.31 4.56 -2.11
CA VAL A 38 8.19 4.71 -0.95
C VAL A 38 8.82 6.09 -0.98
N ARG A 39 8.50 6.91 0.01
CA ARG A 39 9.04 8.27 0.17
C ARG A 39 10.18 8.25 1.17
N LEU A 40 11.34 8.75 0.75
CA LEU A 40 12.55 8.77 1.59
C LEU A 40 12.73 10.05 2.41
N ALA A 41 12.05 11.13 2.03
CA ALA A 41 12.13 12.40 2.74
C ALA A 41 11.65 12.25 4.19
N GLY A 42 12.48 12.69 5.14
CA GLY A 42 12.17 12.59 6.57
C GLY A 42 12.46 11.22 7.20
N LEU A 43 12.95 10.24 6.44
CA LEU A 43 13.46 8.99 7.02
C LEU A 43 14.82 9.22 7.68
N THR A 44 15.04 8.53 8.79
CA THR A 44 16.33 8.52 9.49
C THR A 44 16.73 7.09 9.85
N LEU A 45 18.00 6.91 10.19
CA LEU A 45 18.50 5.68 10.78
C LEU A 45 18.78 5.93 12.27
N ALA A 46 18.27 5.04 13.11
CA ALA A 46 18.68 4.94 14.51
C ALA A 46 20.20 4.70 14.59
N LYS A 47 20.82 5.30 15.60
CA LYS A 47 22.26 5.17 15.85
C LYS A 47 22.61 3.81 16.44
#